data_AF-A0A522TA07-F1
#
_entry.id   AF-A0A522TA07-F1
#
_cell.length_a   1.000
_cell.length_b   1.000
_cell.length_c   1.000
_cell.angle_alpha   90.00
_cell.angle_beta   90.00
_cell.angle_gamma   90.00
#
_symmetry.space_group_name_H-M   'P 1'
#
loop_
_entity.id
_entity.type
_entity.pdbx_description
1 polymer ?
#
loop_
_entity_poly.entity_id
_entity_poly.type
_entity_poly.pdbx_seq_one_letter_code
_entity_poly.pdbx_strand_id
1 'polypeptide(L)' 'MKRTTLAIDDVVLREVKLRAAKKGSSLQAEVNHLLRQALHAKPAKPFHWEPETFDLTPQPGVDICDRNSLFRAMEGK' A
#
# COMPACT_ATOMS: atom_id res chain seq x y z
N MET A 1 -28.09 21.23 6.41
CA MET A 1 -26.97 21.48 5.46
C MET A 1 -26.65 22.96 5.45
N LYS A 2 -25.38 23.35 5.54
CA LYS A 2 -24.95 24.74 5.31
C LYS A 2 -24.44 24.87 3.87
N ARG A 3 -24.78 25.97 3.20
CA ARG A 3 -24.28 26.29 1.86
C ARG A 3 -22.87 26.88 2.02
N THR A 4 -21.90 26.24 1.39
CA THR A 4 -20.50 26.70 1.36
C THR A 4 -20.09 26.81 -0.10
N THR A 5 -19.49 27.94 -0.47
CA THR A 5 -18.92 28.15 -1.80
C THR A 5 -17.42 27.98 -1.69
N LEU A 6 -16.83 27.15 -2.56
CA LEU A 6 -15.40 26.90 -2.64
C LEU A 6 -14.93 27.16 -4.07
N ALA A 7 -13.84 27.89 -4.24
CA ALA A 7 -13.15 27.99 -5.53
C ALA A 7 -12.33 26.73 -5.74
N ILE A 8 -12.54 26.05 -6.86
CA ILE A 8 -11.86 24.80 -7.23
C ILE A 8 -11.41 24.97 -8.68
N ASP A 9 -10.20 24.53 -9.01
CA ASP A 9 -9.72 24.47 -10.39
C ASP A 9 -10.66 23.62 -11.26
N ASP A 10 -10.89 24.05 -12.50
CA ASP A 10 -11.77 23.37 -13.45
C ASP A 10 -11.35 21.93 -13.73
N VAL A 11 -10.04 21.67 -13.78
CA VAL A 11 -9.50 20.31 -13.99
C VAL A 11 -9.91 19.41 -12.84
N VAL A 12 -9.72 19.88 -11.61
CA VAL A 12 -10.08 19.14 -10.40
C VAL A 12 -11.59 18.93 -10.33
N LEU A 13 -12.38 19.96 -10.62
CA LEU A 13 -13.84 19.86 -10.63
C LEU A 13 -14.33 18.82 -11.65
N ARG A 14 -13.72 18.74 -12.83
CA ARG A 14 -14.03 17.73 -13.86
C ARG A 14 -13.75 16.33 -13.36
N GLU A 15 -12.61 16.10 -12.72
CA GLU A 15 -12.23 14.80 -12.17
C GLU A 15 -13.18 14.34 -11.06
N VAL A 16 -13.55 15.25 -10.15
CA VAL A 16 -14.48 14.92 -9.07
C VAL A 16 -15.86 14.57 -9.64
N LYS A 17 -16.34 15.28 -10.67
CA LYS A 17 -17.59 14.94 -11.37
C LYS A 17 -17.55 13.55 -11.99
N LEU A 18 -16.47 13.21 -12.68
CA LEU A 18 -16.28 11.87 -13.27
C LEU A 18 -16.28 10.78 -12.19
N ARG A 19 -15.58 11.03 -11.08
CA ARG A 19 -15.51 10.09 -9.95
C ARG A 19 -16.87 9.90 -9.27
N ALA A 20 -17.62 10.98 -9.08
CA ALA A 20 -18.97 10.93 -8.52
C ALA A 20 -19.92 10.13 -9.43
N ALA A 21 -19.89 10.38 -10.74
CA ALA A 21 -20.67 9.63 -11.73
C ALA A 21 -20.32 8.13 -11.71
N LYS A 22 -19.04 7.78 -11.68
CA LYS A 22 -18.57 6.38 -11.63
C LYS A 22 -19.02 5.65 -10.36
N LYS A 23 -19.11 6.35 -9.23
CA LYS A 23 -19.55 5.81 -7.94
C LYS A 23 -21.07 5.86 -7.73
N GLY A 24 -21.82 6.50 -8.61
CA GLY A 24 -23.25 6.77 -8.41
C GLY A 24 -23.53 7.69 -7.22
N SER A 25 -22.59 8.57 -6.86
CA SER A 25 -22.73 9.52 -5.75
C SER A 25 -22.93 10.95 -6.25
N SER A 26 -23.45 11.83 -5.39
CA SER A 26 -23.56 13.26 -5.73
C SER A 26 -22.20 13.95 -5.66
N LEU A 27 -22.02 15.00 -6.46
CA LEU A 27 -20.80 15.83 -6.44
C LEU A 27 -20.49 16.32 -5.01
N GLN A 28 -21.51 16.79 -4.29
CA GLN A 28 -21.33 17.25 -2.92
C GLN A 28 -20.89 16.13 -1.97
N ALA A 29 -21.44 14.92 -2.09
CA ALA A 29 -21.04 13.79 -1.26
C ALA A 29 -19.58 13.41 -1.53
N GLU A 30 -19.17 13.37 -2.80
CA GLU A 30 -17.81 13.04 -3.18
C GLU A 30 -16.80 14.11 -2.72
N VAL A 31 -17.10 15.41 -2.91
CA VAL A 31 -16.25 16.50 -2.41
C VAL A 31 -16.04 16.40 -0.91
N ASN A 32 -17.11 16.20 -0.13
CA ASN A 32 -16.99 16.06 1.33
C ASN A 32 -16.21 14.81 1.74
N HIS A 33 -16.40 13.69 1.03
CA HIS A 33 -15.65 12.46 1.28
C HIS A 33 -14.15 12.67 1.06
N LEU A 34 -13.77 13.30 -0.06
CA LEU A 34 -12.38 13.57 -0.41
C LEU A 34 -11.72 14.55 0.58
N LEU A 35 -12.42 15.61 0.98
CA LEU A 35 -11.93 16.55 1.99
C LEU A 35 -11.68 15.85 3.34
N ARG A 36 -12.60 14.99 3.78
CA ARG A 36 -12.39 14.20 5.00
C ARG A 36 -11.21 13.27 4.87
N GLN A 37 -11.07 12.57 3.74
CA GLN A 37 -9.92 11.69 3.51
C GLN A 37 -8.61 12.47 3.56
N ALA A 38 -8.54 13.64 2.93
CA ALA A 38 -7.35 14.47 2.94
C ALA A 38 -7.00 14.98 4.35
N LEU A 39 -8.00 15.41 5.12
CA LEU A 39 -7.79 15.90 6.50
C LEU A 39 -7.44 14.79 7.49
N HIS A 40 -7.88 13.56 7.24
CA HIS A 40 -7.58 12.39 8.08
C HIS A 40 -6.43 11.54 7.56
N ALA A 41 -5.87 11.87 6.39
CA ALA A 41 -4.71 11.17 5.84
C ALA A 41 -3.52 11.41 6.78
N LYS A 42 -3.11 10.36 7.49
CA LYS A 42 -1.80 10.39 8.16
C LYS A 42 -0.73 10.44 7.07
N PRO A 43 0.32 11.26 7.22
CA PRO A 43 1.45 11.19 6.30
C PRO A 43 1.94 9.75 6.28
N ALA A 44 2.03 9.17 5.08
CA ALA A 44 2.60 7.84 4.90
C ALA A 44 4.03 7.88 5.43
N LYS A 45 4.29 7.21 6.56
CA LYS A 45 5.67 7.01 6.99
C LYS A 45 6.33 6.12 5.93
N PRO A 46 7.52 6.46 5.44
CA PRO A 46 8.25 5.56 4.57
C PRO A 46 8.36 4.20 5.27
N PHE A 47 7.84 3.16 4.62
CA PHE A 47 7.96 1.80 5.10
C PHE A 47 9.36 1.32 4.77
N HIS A 48 10.20 1.16 5.80
CA HIS A 48 11.48 0.49 5.66
C HIS A 48 11.27 -0.98 5.99
N TRP A 49 11.47 -1.84 5.00
CA TRP A 49 11.44 -3.28 5.20
C TRP A 49 12.85 -3.74 5.57
N GLU A 50 13.03 -4.16 6.81
CA GLU A 50 14.22 -4.89 7.27
C GLU A 50 13.87 -6.38 7.34
N PRO A 51 14.46 -7.24 6.51
CA PRO A 51 14.32 -8.68 6.68
C PRO A 51 15.01 -9.11 7.98
N GLU A 52 14.34 -9.94 8.77
CA GLU A 52 15.02 -10.71 9.82
C GLU A 52 15.95 -11.72 9.14
N THR A 53 17.24 -11.39 9.05
CA THR A 53 18.28 -12.30 8.59
C THR A 53 18.78 -13.13 9.76
N PHE A 54 18.96 -14.44 9.56
CA PHE A 54 19.59 -15.31 10.53
C PHE A 54 21.11 -15.35 10.31
N ASP A 55 21.89 -15.26 11.38
CA ASP A 55 23.32 -15.55 11.34
C ASP A 55 23.52 -17.05 11.13
N LEU A 56 23.76 -17.45 9.89
CA LEU A 56 24.07 -18.81 9.51
C LEU A 56 25.58 -18.96 9.29
N THR A 57 26.19 -19.92 9.98
CA THR A 57 27.53 -20.39 9.63
C THR A 57 27.44 -21.35 8.45
N PRO A 58 28.28 -21.20 7.41
CA PRO A 58 28.33 -22.15 6.30
C PRO A 58 28.66 -23.55 6.85
N GLN A 59 27.78 -24.53 6.61
CA GLN A 59 28.12 -25.92 6.90
C GLN A 59 28.91 -26.49 5.72
N PRO A 60 30.19 -26.88 5.92
CA PRO A 60 30.98 -27.45 4.84
C PRO A 60 30.39 -28.79 4.41
N GLY A 61 30.32 -29.02 3.09
CA GLY A 61 29.86 -30.29 2.50
C GLY A 61 28.39 -30.32 2.05
N VAL A 62 27.63 -29.23 2.23
CA VAL A 62 26.28 -29.11 1.66
C VAL A 62 26.35 -28.28 0.38
N ASP A 63 26.11 -28.94 -0.75
CA ASP A 63 25.89 -28.24 -2.02
C ASP A 63 24.43 -27.82 -2.12
N ILE A 64 24.17 -26.52 -2.08
CA ILE A 64 22.82 -25.95 -2.17
C ILE A 64 22.18 -26.14 -3.56
N CYS A 65 22.97 -26.45 -4.59
CA CYS A 65 22.49 -26.78 -5.91
C CYS A 65 22.09 -28.26 -6.04
N ASP A 66 22.55 -29.13 -5.13
CA ASP A 66 22.11 -30.52 -5.03
C ASP A 66 20.99 -30.65 -3.99
N ARG A 67 19.76 -30.75 -4.50
CA ARG A 67 18.56 -30.99 -3.70
C ARG A 67 18.75 -32.16 -2.73
N ASN A 68 19.34 -33.28 -3.15
CA ASN A 68 19.42 -34.45 -2.26
C ASN A 68 20.41 -34.24 -1.12
N SER A 69 21.52 -33.55 -1.38
CA SER A 69 22.50 -33.15 -0.36
C SER A 69 21.88 -32.23 0.69
N LEU A 70 21.13 -31.22 0.25
CA LEU A 70 20.43 -30.29 1.14
C LEU A 70 19.38 -30.99 2.01
N PHE A 71 18.52 -31.82 1.42
CA PHE A 71 17.46 -32.49 2.17
C PHE A 71 18.01 -33.49 3.19
N ARG A 72 19.08 -34.23 2.88
CA ARG A 72 19.75 -35.12 3.86
C ARG A 72 20.33 -34.36 5.04
N ALA A 73 20.91 -33.18 4.81
CA ALA A 73 21.43 -32.34 5.88
C ALA A 73 20.31 -31.74 6.77
N MET A 74 19.12 -31.52 6.21
CA MET A 74 17.95 -31.02 6.94
C MET A 74 17.21 -32.11 7.72
N GLU A 75 17.14 -33.34 7.21
CA GLU A 75 16.44 -34.48 7.85
C GLU A 75 17.28 -35.24 8.88
N GLY A 76 18.61 -35.04 8.90
CA GLY A 76 19.55 -35.69 9.81
C GLY A 76 19.63 -35.09 11.23
N LYS A 77 18.62 -34.32 11.65
CA LYS A 77 18.53 -33.68 12.97
C LYS A 77 17.21 -33.99 13.66
#